data_AF-D4JAI6-F1
#
_entry.id   AF-D4JAI6-F1
#
_cell.length_a   1.000
_cell.length_b   1.000
_cell.length_c   1.000
_cell.angle_alpha   90.00
_cell.angle_beta   90.00
_cell.angle_gamma   90.00
#
_symmetry.space_group_name_H-M   'P 1'
#
loop_
_entity.id
_entity.type
_entity.pdbx_description
1 polymer ?
#
loop_
_entity_poly.entity_id
_entity_poly.type
_entity_poly.pdbx_seq_one_letter_code
_entity_poly.pdbx_strand_id
1 'polypeptide(L)' 'MPEGTYMIFLDCTEYCQQTGKNLDEVLKAGWNVGVGWQDGRKFKGSCHIRMNLAVPFSRIQEACDRLEKYVFVK' A
#
# COMPACT_ATOMS: atom_id res chain seq x y z
N MET A 1 -10.37 -10.17 -8.82
CA MET A 1 -9.11 -9.68 -9.43
C MET A 1 -9.41 -8.39 -10.18
N PRO A 2 -8.48 -7.43 -10.29
CA PRO A 2 -8.72 -6.23 -11.09
C PRO A 2 -8.86 -6.59 -12.58
N GLU A 3 -9.97 -6.19 -13.21
CA GLU A 3 -10.32 -6.54 -14.60
C GLU A 3 -9.93 -5.43 -15.61
N GLY A 4 -9.11 -4.47 -15.18
CA GLY A 4 -8.57 -3.43 -16.04
C GLY A 4 -7.87 -2.34 -15.24
N THR A 5 -6.72 -1.88 -15.76
CA THR A 5 -5.76 -0.88 -15.22
C THR A 5 -4.59 -1.42 -14.39
N TYR A 6 -3.51 -0.64 -14.40
CA TYR A 6 -2.31 -0.79 -13.58
C TYR A 6 -2.51 -0.27 -12.13
N MET A 7 -3.75 0.03 -11.72
CA MET A 7 -4.06 0.52 -10.40
C MET A 7 -4.53 -0.63 -9.52
N ILE A 8 -3.89 -0.79 -8.37
CA ILE A 8 -4.38 -1.71 -7.34
C ILE A 8 -4.93 -0.94 -6.15
N PHE A 9 -5.93 -1.54 -5.51
CA PHE A 9 -6.59 -1.00 -4.34
C PHE A 9 -6.38 -1.97 -3.19
N LEU A 10 -5.42 -1.65 -2.33
CA LEU A 10 -4.99 -2.49 -1.22
C LEU A 10 -5.90 -2.24 -0.02
N ASP A 11 -6.58 -3.27 0.45
CA ASP A 11 -7.31 -3.23 1.71
C ASP A 11 -6.34 -3.49 2.88
N CYS A 12 -6.17 -2.50 3.76
CA CYS A 12 -5.32 -2.60 4.93
C CYS A 12 -6.12 -2.89 6.22
N THR A 13 -7.42 -3.16 6.13
CA THR A 13 -8.30 -3.36 7.30
C THR A 13 -7.76 -4.41 8.26
N GLU A 14 -7.45 -5.60 7.76
CA GLU A 14 -6.95 -6.70 8.60
C GLU A 14 -5.60 -6.35 9.24
N TYR A 15 -4.68 -5.77 8.47
CA TYR A 15 -3.37 -5.37 8.98
C TYR A 15 -3.47 -4.32 10.10
N CYS A 16 -4.30 -3.29 9.90
CA CYS A 16 -4.57 -2.26 10.89
C CYS A 16 -5.21 -2.85 12.16
N GLN A 17 -6.14 -3.79 12.01
CA GLN A 17 -6.77 -4.47 13.14
C GLN A 17 -5.76 -5.30 13.95
N GLN A 18 -4.89 -6.06 13.28
CA GLN A 18 -3.91 -6.93 13.94
C GLN A 18 -2.80 -6.15 14.65
N THR A 19 -2.36 -5.04 14.07
CA THR A 19 -1.20 -4.28 14.57
C THR A 19 -1.57 -3.07 15.43
N GLY A 20 -2.85 -2.69 15.46
CA GLY A 20 -3.33 -1.47 16.09
C GLY A 20 -2.95 -0.18 15.36
N LYS A 21 -2.24 -0.28 14.22
CA LYS A 21 -1.90 0.87 13.38
C LYS A 21 -3.13 1.40 12.67
N ASN A 22 -3.20 2.71 12.48
CA ASN A 22 -4.18 3.33 11.59
C ASN A 22 -3.65 3.50 10.16
N LEU A 23 -4.54 3.83 9.22
CA LEU A 23 -4.16 3.98 7.81
C LEU A 23 -3.13 5.10 7.57
N ASP A 24 -3.16 6.17 8.35
CA ASP A 24 -2.19 7.27 8.22
C ASP A 24 -0.77 6.82 8.58
N GLU A 25 -0.63 5.94 9.57
CA GLU A 25 0.64 5.31 9.93
C GLU A 25 1.14 4.36 8.84
N VAL A 26 0.26 3.55 8.24
CA VAL A 26 0.64 2.68 7.11
C VAL A 26 1.07 3.53 5.93
N LEU A 27 0.29 4.55 5.56
CA LEU A 27 0.63 5.48 4.48
C LEU A 27 2.02 6.08 4.69
N LYS A 28 2.28 6.63 5.88
CA LYS A 28 3.57 7.21 6.26
C LYS A 28 4.69 6.17 6.22
N ALA A 29 4.46 4.94 6.68
CA ALA A 29 5.45 3.87 6.67
C ALA A 29 5.92 3.52 5.25
N GLY A 30 4.99 3.46 4.28
CA GLY A 30 5.35 3.29 2.86
C GLY A 30 6.25 4.42 2.35
N TRP A 31 5.88 5.68 2.63
CA TRP A 31 6.70 6.83 2.26
C TRP A 31 8.09 6.81 2.90
N ASN A 32 8.20 6.42 4.17
CA ASN A 32 9.48 6.32 4.88
C ASN A 32 10.46 5.33 4.24
N VAL A 33 9.96 4.33 3.52
CA VAL A 33 10.80 3.35 2.80
C VAL A 33 10.86 3.61 1.29
N GLY A 34 10.45 4.80 0.86
CA GLY A 34 10.55 5.23 -0.54
C GLY A 34 9.48 4.62 -1.45
N VAL A 35 8.36 4.17 -0.90
CA VAL A 35 7.18 3.74 -1.68
C VAL A 35 6.11 4.83 -1.61
N GLY A 36 6.03 5.62 -2.69
CA GLY A 36 5.02 6.67 -2.84
C GLY A 36 3.68 6.11 -3.30
N TRP A 37 2.74 5.96 -2.37
CA TRP A 37 1.37 5.49 -2.63
C TRP A 37 0.30 6.48 -2.15
N GLN A 38 -0.94 6.31 -2.60
CA GLN A 38 -2.02 7.29 -2.37
C GLN A 38 -3.02 6.80 -1.33
N ASP A 39 -3.53 7.76 -0.55
CA ASP A 39 -4.65 7.56 0.35
C ASP A 39 -5.92 7.13 -0.42
N GLY A 40 -6.41 5.93 -0.12
CA GLY A 40 -7.60 5.35 -0.75
C GLY A 40 -8.92 5.89 -0.21
N ARG A 41 -8.93 6.63 0.91
CA ARG A 41 -10.15 7.24 1.47
C ARG A 41 -10.78 8.24 0.50
N LYS A 42 -9.94 8.90 -0.30
CA LYS A 42 -10.38 9.80 -1.41
C LYS A 42 -11.15 9.07 -2.52
N PHE A 43 -11.12 7.74 -2.53
CA PHE A 43 -11.72 6.86 -3.54
C PHE A 43 -12.73 5.86 -2.93
N LYS A 44 -13.34 6.20 -1.78
CA LYS A 44 -14.34 5.38 -1.07
C LYS A 44 -13.81 4.09 -0.43
N GLY A 45 -12.50 3.95 -0.20
CA GLY A 45 -11.94 2.87 0.62
C GLY A 45 -11.50 3.41 1.98
N SER A 46 -12.30 3.16 3.01
CA SER A 46 -12.09 3.70 4.37
C SER A 46 -10.74 3.31 4.99
N CYS A 47 -10.24 2.13 4.68
CA CYS A 47 -8.94 1.62 5.12
C CYS A 47 -8.12 1.09 3.93
N HIS A 48 -8.08 1.85 2.82
CA HIS A 48 -7.40 1.39 1.61
C HIS A 48 -6.26 2.29 1.17
N ILE A 49 -5.32 1.69 0.45
CA ILE A 49 -4.26 2.38 -0.27
C ILE A 49 -4.43 2.16 -1.76
N ARG A 50 -4.34 3.25 -2.54
CA ARG A 50 -4.40 3.21 -3.99
C ARG A 50 -2.97 3.30 -4.55
N MET A 51 -2.53 2.25 -5.24
CA MET A 51 -1.17 2.14 -5.76
C MET A 51 -1.15 1.98 -7.28
N ASN A 52 -0.25 2.71 -7.93
CA ASN A 52 -0.02 2.67 -9.37
C ASN A 52 1.17 1.76 -9.68
N LEU A 53 0.98 0.80 -10.59
CA LEU A 53 1.98 -0.18 -11.02
C LEU A 53 2.53 0.09 -12.44
N ALA A 54 2.23 1.24 -13.06
CA ALA A 54 2.75 1.65 -14.37
C ALA A 54 4.22 2.10 -14.31
N VAL A 55 5.07 1.23 -13.77
CA VAL A 55 6.52 1.40 -13.64
C VAL A 55 7.21 0.12 -14.09
N PRO A 56 8.54 0.13 -14.37
CA PRO A 56 9.27 -1.09 -14.70
C PRO A 56 9.09 -2.17 -13.64
N PHE A 57 9.02 -3.43 -14.06
CA PHE A 57 8.81 -4.58 -13.16
C PHE A 57 9.84 -4.63 -12.01
N SER A 58 11.10 -4.28 -12.27
CA SER A 58 12.15 -4.20 -11.24
C SER A 58 11.84 -3.20 -10.13
N ARG A 59 11.14 -2.09 -10.42
CA ARG A 59 10.69 -1.13 -9.41
C ARG A 59 9.52 -1.65 -8.59
N ILE A 60 8.65 -2.46 -9.19
CA ILE A 60 7.57 -3.14 -8.47
C ILE A 60 8.18 -4.13 -7.48
N GLN A 61 9.14 -4.94 -7.92
CA GLN A 61 9.86 -5.89 -7.06
C GLN A 61 10.53 -5.18 -5.87
N GLU A 62 11.29 -4.12 -6.15
CA GLU A 62 11.95 -3.31 -5.10
C GLU A 62 10.95 -2.71 -4.09
N ALA A 63 9.79 -2.23 -4.57
CA ALA A 63 8.74 -1.71 -3.71
C ALA A 63 8.13 -2.81 -2.83
N CYS A 64 7.80 -3.98 -3.41
CA CYS A 64 7.28 -5.12 -2.67
C CYS A 64 8.26 -5.58 -1.58
N ASP A 65 9.55 -5.73 -1.90
CA ASP A 65 10.59 -6.14 -0.95
C ASP A 65 10.68 -5.19 0.24
N ARG A 66 10.58 -3.87 -0.01
CA ARG A 66 10.60 -2.84 1.04
C ARG A 66 9.35 -2.87 1.90
N LEU A 67 8.18 -3.02 1.28
CA LEU A 67 6.90 -3.08 2.00
C LEU A 67 6.83 -4.30 2.90
N GLU A 68 7.26 -5.47 2.41
CA GLU A 68 7.32 -6.70 3.19
C GLU A 68 8.29 -6.57 4.37
N LYS A 69 9.49 -6.04 4.12
CA LYS A 69 10.54 -5.97 5.14
C LYS A 69 10.28 -4.95 6.25
N TYR A 70 9.59 -3.84 5.95
CA TYR A 70 9.54 -2.69 6.86
C TYR A 70 8.13 -2.18 7.18
N VAL A 71 7.12 -2.44 6.33
CA VAL A 71 5.77 -1.89 6.51
C VAL A 71 4.84 -2.96 7.04
N PHE A 72 4.69 -4.08 6.31
CA PHE A 72 3.78 -5.18 6.64
C PHE A 72 4.46 -6.27 7.47
N VAL A 73 5.10 -5.84 8.56
CA VAL A 73 5.66 -6.75 9.57
C VAL A 73 4.57 -7.14 10.57
N LYS A 74 4.57 -8.40 10.99
CA LYS A 74 3.71 -8.94 12.05
C LYS A 74 4.09 -8.39 13.41
#